data_AF-A0A352PZM0-F1
#
_entry.id   AF-A0A352PZM0-F1
#
_cell.length_a   1.000
_cell.length_b   1.000
_cell.length_c   1.000
_cell.angle_alpha   90.00
_cell.angle_beta   90.00
_cell.angle_gamma   90.00
#
_symmetry.space_group_name_H-M   'P 1'
#
loop_
_entity.id
_entity.type
_entity.pdbx_description
1 polymer ?
#
loop_
_entity_poly.entity_id
_entity_poly.type
_entity_poly.pdbx_seq_one_letter_code
_entity_poly.pdbx_strand_id
1 'polypeptide(L)'
;MKDEKPVVYVVDDDPSVLKSLERLLRSASFDVETFSSALEFLDFHHRDAPGCLILDVKMPELSGLELQERLTGRDIAFPVIFITGHGTIPMSVQAMKAGAIDFLQKPFLD
;
A
#
# COMPACT_ATOMS: atom_id res chain seq x y z
N MET A 1 20.12 -11.50 -15.24
CA MET A 1 19.16 -11.16 -14.16
C MET A 1 17.83 -11.71 -14.60
N LYS A 2 17.11 -12.47 -13.77
CA LYS A 2 15.70 -12.75 -14.08
C LYS A 2 14.98 -11.42 -13.94
N ASP A 3 14.45 -10.89 -15.03
CA ASP A 3 13.51 -9.78 -15.00
C ASP A 3 12.21 -10.29 -14.37
N GLU A 4 12.19 -10.44 -13.05
CA GLU A 4 10.96 -10.74 -12.32
C GLU A 4 10.10 -9.48 -12.36
N LYS A 5 8.87 -9.65 -12.85
CA LYS A 5 7.92 -8.54 -13.00
C LYS A 5 7.69 -7.86 -11.65
N PRO A 6 7.77 -6.52 -11.59
CA PRO A 6 7.41 -5.78 -10.39
C PRO A 6 5.97 -6.07 -9.98
N VAL A 7 5.75 -6.17 -8.67
CA VAL A 7 4.42 -6.39 -8.08
C VAL A 7 3.98 -5.17 -7.30
N VAL A 8 2.75 -4.72 -7.52
CA VAL A 8 2.11 -3.69 -6.71
C VAL A 8 1.16 -4.37 -5.74
N TYR A 9 1.43 -4.19 -4.45
CA TYR A 9 0.56 -4.61 -3.37
C TYR A 9 -0.41 -3.49 -3.05
N VAL A 10 -1.70 -3.79 -2.94
CA VAL A 10 -2.73 -2.80 -2.56
C VAL A 10 -3.45 -3.30 -1.31
N VAL A 11 -3.47 -2.49 -0.27
CA VAL A 11 -4.13 -2.81 1.00
C VAL A 11 -5.14 -1.71 1.32
N ASP A 12 -6.41 -2.07 1.33
CA ASP A 12 -7.55 -1.17 1.53
C ASP A 12 -8.76 -1.99 2.00
N ASP A 13 -9.53 -1.50 2.98
CA ASP A 13 -10.71 -2.20 3.48
C ASP A 13 -11.94 -2.04 2.57
N ASP A 14 -11.91 -1.12 1.61
CA ASP A 14 -12.98 -0.92 0.62
C ASP A 14 -12.76 -1.80 -0.64
N PRO A 15 -13.60 -2.83 -0.87
CA PRO A 15 -13.48 -3.70 -2.03
C PRO A 15 -13.64 -2.98 -3.38
N SER A 16 -14.36 -1.85 -3.40
CA SER A 16 -14.52 -1.02 -4.59
C SER A 16 -13.20 -0.34 -4.96
N VAL A 17 -12.47 0.15 -3.97
CA VAL A 17 -11.14 0.76 -4.17
C VAL A 17 -10.15 -0.29 -4.63
N LEU A 18 -10.08 -1.45 -3.96
CA LEU A 18 -9.21 -2.56 -4.37
C LEU A 18 -9.43 -2.94 -5.84
N LYS A 19 -10.68 -3.16 -6.23
CA LYS A 19 -11.05 -3.55 -7.60
C LYS A 19 -10.70 -2.46 -8.63
N SER A 20 -10.84 -1.19 -8.26
CA SER A 20 -10.56 -0.07 -9.16
C SER A 20 -9.05 0.10 -9.37
N LEU A 21 -8.27 0.09 -8.29
CA LEU A 21 -6.81 0.16 -8.35
C LEU A 21 -6.21 -1.06 -9.05
N GLU A 22 -6.70 -2.26 -8.77
CA GLU A 22 -6.25 -3.47 -9.46
C GLU A 22 -6.42 -3.36 -10.97
N ARG A 23 -7.61 -2.93 -11.43
CA ARG A 23 -7.89 -2.75 -12.86
C ARG A 23 -6.96 -1.71 -13.49
N LEU A 24 -6.78 -0.56 -12.84
CA LEU A 24 -5.92 0.50 -13.32
C LEU A 24 -4.46 0.03 -13.45
N LEU A 25 -3.91 -0.55 -12.39
CA LEU A 25 -2.51 -0.98 -12.34
C LEU A 25 -2.24 -2.14 -13.30
N ARG A 26 -3.16 -3.11 -13.41
CA ARG A 26 -3.05 -4.18 -14.41
C ARG A 26 -3.12 -3.65 -15.84
N SER A 27 -3.94 -2.62 -16.10
CA SER A 27 -3.98 -1.97 -17.43
C SER A 27 -2.63 -1.30 -17.79
N ALA A 28 -1.89 -0.87 -16.78
CA ALA A 28 -0.51 -0.37 -16.90
C ALA A 28 0.55 -1.49 -16.90
N SER A 29 0.15 -2.75 -17.03
CA SER A 29 1.01 -3.94 -17.13
C SER A 29 1.77 -4.34 -15.86
N PHE A 30 1.33 -3.88 -14.68
CA PHE A 30 1.85 -4.36 -13.40
C PHE A 30 1.21 -5.70 -12.99
N ASP A 31 1.98 -6.55 -12.31
CA ASP A 31 1.39 -7.60 -11.47
C ASP A 31 0.81 -6.92 -10.22
N VAL A 32 -0.37 -7.32 -9.79
CA VAL A 32 -1.07 -6.71 -8.65
C VAL A 32 -1.58 -7.79 -7.73
N GLU A 33 -1.41 -7.60 -6.43
CA GLU A 33 -2.00 -8.42 -5.38
C GLU A 33 -2.74 -7.50 -4.40
N THR A 34 -3.99 -7.83 -4.08
CA THR A 34 -4.87 -6.99 -3.26
C THR A 34 -5.20 -7.66 -1.93
N PHE A 35 -5.31 -6.86 -0.87
CA PHE A 35 -5.59 -7.33 0.48
C PHE A 35 -6.64 -6.42 1.13
N SER A 36 -7.62 -7.04 1.79
CA SER A 36 -8.69 -6.31 2.48
C SER A 36 -8.34 -5.95 3.92
N SER A 37 -7.25 -6.51 4.44
CA SER A 37 -6.76 -6.24 5.80
C SER A 37 -5.24 -6.11 5.83
N ALA A 38 -4.76 -5.22 6.69
CA ALA A 38 -3.34 -5.08 6.98
C ALA A 38 -2.74 -6.33 7.65
N LEU A 39 -3.56 -7.11 8.37
CA LEU A 39 -3.11 -8.37 8.96
C LEU A 39 -2.88 -9.43 7.89
N GLU A 40 -3.79 -9.55 6.91
CA GLU A 40 -3.62 -10.44 5.76
C GLU A 40 -2.31 -10.13 5.02
N PHE A 41 -1.98 -8.84 4.86
CA PHE A 41 -0.73 -8.43 4.23
C PHE A 41 0.51 -8.80 5.07
N LEU A 42 0.46 -8.68 6.40
CA LEU A 42 1.57 -9.02 7.29
C LEU A 42 1.90 -10.50 7.35
N ASP A 43 0.88 -11.35 7.17
CA ASP A 43 1.01 -12.81 7.22
C ASP A 43 1.31 -13.40 5.83
N PHE A 44 1.18 -12.58 4.77
CA PHE A 44 1.46 -12.99 3.41
C PHE A 44 2.96 -13.14 3.13
N HIS A 45 3.32 -14.19 2.39
CA HIS A 45 4.69 -14.36 1.92
C HIS A 45 4.92 -13.54 0.65
N HIS A 46 5.60 -12.39 0.78
CA HIS A 46 5.92 -11.52 -0.35
C HIS A 46 6.85 -12.21 -1.36
N ARG A 47 6.70 -11.84 -2.64
CA ARG A 47 7.54 -12.36 -3.72
C ARG A 47 8.96 -11.81 -3.57
N ASP A 48 9.96 -12.61 -3.92
CA ASP A 48 11.37 -12.16 -4.02
C ASP A 48 11.60 -11.35 -5.32
N ALA A 49 10.84 -10.26 -5.47
CA ALA A 49 10.84 -9.39 -6.63
C ALA A 49 10.67 -7.93 -6.18
N PRO A 50 11.03 -6.94 -7.02
CA PRO A 50 10.74 -5.53 -6.72
C PRO A 50 9.25 -5.31 -6.48
N GLY A 51 8.91 -4.68 -5.35
CA GLY A 51 7.53 -4.44 -4.94
C GLY A 51 7.29 -2.99 -4.53
N CYS A 52 6.04 -2.54 -4.68
CA CYS A 52 5.55 -1.28 -4.12
C CYS A 52 4.26 -1.55 -3.34
N LEU A 53 4.07 -0.86 -2.23
CA LEU A 53 2.87 -0.95 -1.39
C LEU A 53 2.03 0.32 -1.51
N ILE A 54 0.79 0.16 -1.96
CA ILE A 54 -0.27 1.17 -1.89
C ILE A 54 -1.15 0.85 -0.69
N LEU A 55 -1.34 1.84 0.18
CA LEU A 55 -1.89 1.60 1.51
C LEU A 55 -2.93 2.65 1.92
N ASP A 56 -4.12 2.21 2.35
CA ASP A 56 -5.03 3.11 3.08
C ASP A 56 -4.55 3.32 4.52
N VAL A 57 -4.88 4.48 5.10
CA VAL A 57 -4.49 4.78 6.49
C VAL A 57 -5.49 4.22 7.49
N LYS A 58 -6.78 4.35 7.21
CA LYS A 58 -7.86 4.00 8.14
C LYS A 58 -8.46 2.68 7.72
N MET A 59 -7.97 1.61 8.32
CA MET A 59 -8.52 0.27 8.17
C MET A 59 -8.89 -0.29 9.55
N PRO A 60 -9.84 -1.24 9.62
CA PRO A 60 -10.12 -1.99 10.83
C PRO A 60 -8.88 -2.73 11.35
N GLU A 61 -8.85 -2.99 12.65
CA GLU A 61 -7.86 -3.82 13.37
C GLU A 61 -6.44 -3.25 13.43
N LEU A 62 -5.86 -2.85 12.30
CA LEU A 62 -4.50 -2.32 12.19
C LEU A 62 -4.48 -1.20 11.13
N SER A 63 -4.08 0.01 11.54
CA SER A 63 -3.99 1.13 10.61
C SER A 63 -2.81 0.97 9.64
N GLY A 64 -2.88 1.67 8.51
CA GLY A 64 -1.77 1.67 7.54
C GLY A 64 -0.46 2.23 8.10
N LEU A 65 -0.53 3.20 9.02
CA LEU A 65 0.66 3.73 9.68
C LEU A 65 1.31 2.67 10.58
N GLU A 66 0.51 1.96 11.38
CA GLU A 66 1.01 0.85 12.20
C GLU A 66 1.54 -0.31 11.35
N LEU A 67 0.94 -0.56 10.18
CA LEU A 67 1.44 -1.53 9.22
C LEU A 67 2.85 -1.15 8.73
N GLN A 68 3.04 0.09 8.30
CA GLN A 68 4.34 0.60 7.86
C GLN A 68 5.41 0.45 8.95
N GLU A 69 5.08 0.80 10.19
CA GLU A 69 5.99 0.65 11.33
C GLU A 69 6.36 -0.83 11.56
N ARG A 70 5.40 -1.76 11.47
CA ARG A 70 5.66 -3.20 11.62
C ARG A 70 6.50 -3.78 10.48
N LEU A 71 6.28 -3.35 9.24
CA LEU A 71 7.10 -3.77 8.09
C LEU A 71 8.54 -3.30 8.26
N THR A 72 8.73 -2.03 8.66
CA THR A 72 10.04 -1.46 8.95
C THR A 72 10.73 -2.23 10.08
N GLY A 73 10.02 -2.56 11.16
CA GLY A 73 10.56 -3.36 12.27
C GLY A 73 10.89 -4.82 11.92
N ARG A 74 10.42 -5.33 10.77
CA ARG A 74 10.75 -6.67 10.23
C ARG A 74 11.85 -6.61 9.15
N ASP A 75 12.50 -5.46 8.96
CA ASP A 75 13.45 -5.19 7.87
C ASP A 75 12.84 -5.40 6.46
N ILE A 76 11.51 -5.30 6.34
CA ILE A 76 10.80 -5.37 5.06
C ILE A 76 10.65 -3.94 4.54
N ALA A 77 11.53 -3.55 3.62
CA ALA A 77 11.55 -2.22 3.03
C ALA A 77 10.79 -2.18 1.70
N PHE A 78 9.49 -1.93 1.74
CA PHE A 78 8.74 -1.55 0.54
C PHE A 78 8.71 -0.03 0.39
N PRO A 79 8.86 0.49 -0.84
CA PRO A 79 8.24 1.75 -1.25
C PRO A 79 6.77 1.82 -0.82
N VAL A 80 6.42 2.73 0.10
CA VAL A 80 5.02 2.90 0.57
C VAL A 80 4.44 4.19 0.00
N ILE A 81 3.28 4.09 -0.66
CA ILE A 81 2.45 5.20 -1.10
C ILE A 81 1.12 5.11 -0.38
N PHE A 82 0.76 6.15 0.37
CA PHE A 82 -0.54 6.20 1.01
C PHE A 82 -1.60 6.75 0.06
N ILE A 83 -2.77 6.12 0.01
CA ILE A 83 -3.94 6.65 -0.69
C ILE A 83 -5.14 6.57 0.27
N THR A 84 -5.64 7.70 0.79
CA THR A 84 -6.71 7.67 1.79
C THR A 84 -7.76 8.77 1.65
N GLY A 85 -9.02 8.44 1.92
CA GLY A 85 -10.12 9.42 1.93
C GLY A 85 -10.17 10.30 3.19
N HIS A 86 -9.44 9.91 4.23
CA HIS A 86 -9.44 10.60 5.52
C HIS A 86 -8.07 11.21 5.85
N GLY A 87 -7.36 11.68 4.81
CA GLY A 87 -6.06 12.32 4.97
C GLY A 87 -6.16 13.64 5.73
N THR A 88 -5.33 13.80 6.75
CA THR A 88 -5.13 15.08 7.45
C THR A 88 -3.66 15.46 7.37
N ILE A 89 -3.34 16.76 7.52
CA ILE A 89 -1.95 17.25 7.50
C ILE A 89 -1.07 16.52 8.53
N PRO A 90 -1.49 16.30 9.79
CA PRO A 90 -0.66 15.55 10.74
C PRO A 90 -0.39 14.11 10.29
N MET A 91 -1.39 13.44 9.69
CA MET A 91 -1.23 12.07 9.20
C MET A 91 -0.26 11.98 8.02
N SER A 92 -0.34 12.92 7.07
CA SER A 92 0.60 12.93 5.95
C SER A 92 2.02 13.20 6.43
N VAL A 93 2.21 14.17 7.34
CA VAL A 93 3.53 14.41 7.93
C VAL A 93 4.07 13.19 8.68
N GLN A 94 3.23 12.46 9.42
CA GLN A 94 3.63 11.23 10.10
C GLN A 94 4.06 10.15 9.11
N ALA A 95 3.26 9.89 8.08
CA ALA A 95 3.58 8.92 7.03
C ALA A 95 4.92 9.23 6.35
N MET A 96 5.13 10.49 5.94
CA MET A 96 6.36 10.90 5.27
C MET A 96 7.58 10.76 6.20
N LYS A 97 7.44 11.11 7.49
CA LYS A 97 8.52 10.92 8.47
C LYS A 97 8.84 9.45 8.75
N ALA A 98 7.85 8.56 8.61
CA ALA A 98 8.03 7.11 8.72
C ALA A 98 8.65 6.48 7.45
N GLY A 99 8.94 7.28 6.42
CA GLY A 99 9.60 6.80 5.19
C GLY A 99 8.65 6.50 4.05
N ALA A 100 7.40 6.99 4.10
CA ALA A 100 6.52 6.93 2.93
C ALA A 100 7.12 7.74 1.77
N ILE A 101 6.96 7.24 0.56
CA ILE A 101 7.40 7.92 -0.66
C ILE A 101 6.43 9.02 -1.04
N ASP A 102 5.13 8.77 -0.88
CA ASP A 102 4.10 9.75 -1.21
C ASP A 102 2.81 9.51 -0.41
N PHE A 103 1.95 10.53 -0.40
CA PHE A 103 0.65 10.53 0.28
C PHE A 103 -0.39 11.25 -0.59
N LEU A 104 -1.37 10.49 -1.07
CA LEU A 104 -2.47 10.96 -1.92
C LEU A 104 -3.78 10.94 -1.14
N GLN A 105 -4.55 12.03 -1.22
CA GLN A 105 -5.88 12.10 -0.63
C GLN A 105 -6.94 11.72 -1.66
N LYS A 106 -7.84 10.78 -1.31
CA LYS A 106 -9.03 10.46 -2.12
C LYS A 106 -10.08 11.59 -1.96
N PRO A 107 -10.81 11.97 -3.02
CA PRO A 107 -10.61 11.55 -4.40
C PRO A 107 -9.37 12.23 -5.01
N PHE A 108 -8.57 11.46 -5.73
CA PHE A 108 -7.53 12.00 -6.60
C PHE A 108 -8.10 12.11 -8.03
N LEU A 109 -7.68 13.13 -8.77
CA LEU A 109 -8.07 13.29 -10.17
C LEU A 109 -7.15 12.43 -11.04
N ASP A 110 -7.72 11.80 -12.08
CA ASP A 110 -6.99 11.05 -13.12
C ASP A 110 -5.92 11.91 -13.83
#